data_AF-A0A4Y8MXL0-F1
#
_entry.id   AF-A0A4Y8MXL0-F1
#
_cell.length_a   1.000
_cell.length_b   1.000
_cell.length_c   1.000
_cell.angle_alpha   90.00
_cell.angle_beta   90.00
_cell.angle_gamma   90.00
#
_symmetry.space_group_name_H-M   'P 1'
#
loop_
_entity.id
_entity.type
_entity.pdbx_description
1 polymer ?
#
loop_
_entity_poly.entity_id
_entity_poly.type
_entity_poly.pdbx_seq_one_letter_code
_entity_poly.pdbx_strand_id
1 'polypeptide(L)'
;MLAASTAHADPEPTALVDQQHCMFCHTRDAPFLAPSFQQIAERYRNVPDAQFMLEHKLRLGGKAHWGDMAMPLPADRGGPLSAEDAHTLVQWVLSQ
;
A
#
# COMPACT_ATOMS: atom_id res chain seq x y z
N MET A 1 1.83 -4.40 -34.67
CA MET A 1 1.88 -5.35 -33.53
C MET A 1 1.96 -4.51 -32.27
N LEU A 2 0.88 -4.42 -31.49
CA LEU A 2 0.89 -3.68 -30.23
C LEU A 2 1.69 -4.51 -29.21
N ALA A 3 2.83 -4.01 -28.77
CA ALA A 3 3.52 -4.53 -27.61
C ALA A 3 2.65 -4.23 -26.39
N ALA A 4 2.06 -5.28 -25.81
CA ALA A 4 1.48 -5.18 -24.48
C ALA A 4 2.64 -4.95 -23.51
N SER A 5 2.75 -3.74 -22.97
CA SER A 5 3.57 -3.48 -21.80
C SER A 5 2.99 -4.30 -20.65
N THR A 6 3.57 -5.47 -20.41
CA THR A 6 3.46 -6.13 -19.12
C THR A 6 4.06 -5.16 -18.11
N ALA A 7 3.21 -4.38 -17.44
CA ALA A 7 3.56 -3.75 -16.18
C ALA A 7 4.01 -4.89 -15.27
N HIS A 8 5.32 -5.11 -15.18
CA HIS A 8 5.87 -6.03 -14.21
C HIS A 8 5.70 -5.32 -12.88
N ALA A 9 4.64 -5.67 -12.15
CA ALA A 9 4.53 -5.30 -10.75
C ALA A 9 5.84 -5.72 -10.08
N ASP A 10 6.41 -4.82 -9.28
CA ASP A 10 7.64 -5.13 -8.56
C ASP A 10 7.41 -6.41 -7.72
N PRO A 11 8.43 -7.27 -7.56
CA PRO A 11 8.29 -8.43 -6.69
C PRO A 11 7.87 -7.96 -5.30
N GLU A 12 6.92 -8.67 -4.70
CA GLU A 12 6.42 -8.32 -3.37
C GLU A 12 7.56 -8.40 -2.35
N PRO A 13 7.76 -7.35 -1.53
CA PRO A 13 8.67 -7.40 -0.40
C PRO A 13 8.04 -8.22 0.74
N THR A 14 7.85 -9.53 0.52
CA THR A 14 7.03 -10.43 1.37
C THR A 14 7.40 -10.35 2.84
N ALA A 15 8.69 -10.24 3.18
CA ALA A 15 9.11 -10.09 4.58
C ALA A 15 8.56 -8.83 5.26
N LEU A 16 8.53 -7.69 4.57
CA LEU A 16 7.97 -6.44 5.09
C LEU A 16 6.44 -6.47 5.12
N VAL A 17 5.82 -7.03 4.08
CA VAL A 17 4.36 -7.22 3.99
C VAL A 17 3.84 -8.07 5.15
N ASP A 18 4.52 -9.19 5.41
CA ASP A 18 4.20 -10.11 6.51
C ASP A 18 4.47 -9.46 7.86
N GLN A 19 5.64 -8.85 8.05
CA GLN A 19 5.99 -8.17 9.31
C GLN A 19 4.97 -7.09 9.67
N GLN A 20 4.48 -6.32 8.69
CA GLN A 20 3.51 -5.25 8.90
C GLN A 20 2.06 -5.72 8.85
N HIS A 21 1.82 -7.03 8.68
CA HIS A 21 0.50 -7.65 8.58
C HIS A 21 -0.40 -7.01 7.51
N CYS A 22 0.16 -6.56 6.39
CA CYS A 22 -0.59 -5.81 5.38
C CYS A 22 -1.78 -6.61 4.82
N MET A 23 -1.59 -7.92 4.67
CA MET A 23 -2.58 -8.84 4.10
C MET A 23 -3.76 -9.17 5.04
N PHE A 24 -3.75 -8.66 6.28
CA PHE A 24 -4.88 -8.86 7.20
C PHE A 24 -6.09 -8.01 6.82
N CYS A 25 -5.86 -6.84 6.21
CA CYS A 25 -6.93 -5.91 5.81
C CYS A 25 -6.97 -5.68 4.30
N HIS A 26 -5.81 -5.76 3.63
CA HIS A 26 -5.68 -5.54 2.20
C HIS A 26 -5.52 -6.86 1.46
N THR A 27 -5.96 -6.86 0.22
CA THR A 27 -5.71 -7.93 -0.74
C THR A 27 -5.03 -7.30 -1.97
N ARG A 28 -4.62 -8.13 -2.92
CA ARG A 28 -4.01 -7.64 -4.16
C ARG A 28 -5.01 -6.98 -5.10
N ASP A 29 -6.13 -7.65 -5.39
CA ASP A 29 -6.99 -7.35 -6.53
C ASP A 29 -8.42 -6.92 -6.14
N ALA A 30 -9.03 -7.50 -5.10
CA ALA A 30 -10.43 -7.23 -4.73
C ALA A 30 -10.61 -6.67 -3.31
N PRO A 31 -11.41 -5.61 -3.10
CA PRO A 31 -11.61 -5.04 -1.76
C PRO A 31 -12.11 -6.09 -0.75
N PHE A 32 -11.63 -6.01 0.48
CA PHE A 32 -12.05 -6.89 1.58
C PHE A 32 -12.47 -6.06 2.80
N LEU A 33 -11.53 -5.76 3.70
CA LEU A 33 -11.74 -4.84 4.83
C LEU A 33 -11.31 -3.41 4.46
N ALA A 34 -10.31 -3.30 3.60
CA ALA A 34 -9.81 -2.06 3.01
C ALA A 34 -9.73 -2.22 1.48
N PRO A 35 -9.46 -1.12 0.73
CA PRO A 35 -9.25 -1.20 -0.72
C PRO A 35 -8.12 -2.17 -1.08
N SER A 36 -8.23 -2.86 -2.22
CA SER A 36 -7.13 -3.68 -2.72
C SER A 36 -5.94 -2.83 -3.12
N PHE A 37 -4.74 -3.42 -3.19
CA PHE A 37 -3.55 -2.69 -3.63
C PHE A 37 -3.71 -2.14 -5.06
N GLN A 38 -4.34 -2.89 -5.95
CA GLN A 38 -4.70 -2.40 -7.30
C GLN A 38 -5.63 -1.18 -7.27
N GLN A 39 -6.62 -1.16 -6.37
CA GLN A 39 -7.49 0.02 -6.23
C GLN A 39 -6.74 1.24 -5.69
N ILE A 40 -5.76 1.03 -4.81
CA ILE A 40 -4.87 2.09 -4.33
C ILE A 40 -4.00 2.60 -5.48
N ALA A 41 -3.33 1.71 -6.22
CA ALA A 41 -2.51 2.06 -7.37
C ALA A 41 -3.30 2.88 -8.40
N GLU A 42 -4.49 2.41 -8.78
CA GLU A 42 -5.31 3.07 -9.80
C GLU A 42 -5.77 4.47 -9.38
N ARG A 43 -6.20 4.62 -8.12
CA ARG A 43 -6.59 5.94 -7.58
C ARG A 43 -5.46 6.95 -7.66
N TYR A 44 -4.25 6.52 -7.30
CA TYR A 44 -3.12 7.43 -7.11
C TYR A 44 -2.23 7.57 -8.35
N ARG A 45 -2.51 6.82 -9.44
CA ARG A 45 -1.72 6.79 -10.68
C ARG A 45 -1.36 8.16 -11.24
N ASN A 46 -2.28 9.13 -11.15
CA ASN A 46 -2.12 10.49 -11.69
C ASN A 46 -2.12 11.57 -10.61
N VAL A 47 -1.91 11.20 -9.35
CA VAL A 47 -1.87 12.14 -8.24
C VAL A 47 -0.42 12.54 -7.99
N PRO A 48 -0.06 13.84 -8.14
CA PRO A 48 1.27 14.31 -7.77
C PRO A 48 1.56 13.99 -6.29
N ASP A 49 2.80 13.62 -6.00
CA ASP A 49 3.28 13.34 -4.64
C ASP A 49 2.56 12.19 -3.90
N ALA A 50 1.79 11.35 -4.62
CA ALA A 50 1.04 10.26 -4.03
C ALA A 50 1.90 9.32 -3.19
N GLN A 51 3.12 9.03 -3.65
CA GLN A 51 4.05 8.17 -2.94
C GLN A 51 4.37 8.73 -1.54
N PHE A 52 4.75 10.01 -1.45
CA PHE A 52 5.04 10.65 -0.16
C PHE A 52 3.80 10.70 0.76
N MET A 53 2.62 11.00 0.19
CA MET A 53 1.37 11.00 0.95
C MET A 53 1.04 9.63 1.55
N LEU A 54 1.22 8.57 0.76
CA LEU A 54 0.97 7.19 1.17
C LEU A 54 2.02 6.69 2.16
N GLU A 55 3.30 7.05 1.99
CA GLU A 55 4.36 6.74 2.95
C GLU A 55 4.06 7.36 4.32
N HIS A 56 3.68 8.64 4.33
CA HIS A 56 3.29 9.34 5.55
C HIS A 56 2.06 8.69 6.19
N LYS A 57 1.05 8.36 5.38
CA LYS A 57 -0.14 7.65 5.85
C LYS A 57 0.25 6.31 6.47
N LEU A 58 1.01 5.47 5.77
CA LEU A 58 1.47 4.15 6.20
C LEU A 58 2.21 4.22 7.53
N ARG A 59 3.15 5.17 7.67
CA ARG A 59 3.93 5.33 8.90
C ARG A 59 3.09 5.78 10.10
N LEU A 60 2.04 6.58 9.91
CA LEU A 60 1.23 7.10 11.01
C LEU A 60 -0.01 6.26 11.34
N GLY A 61 -0.60 5.57 10.36
CA GLY A 61 -1.90 4.92 10.55
C GLY A 61 -3.04 5.94 10.66
N GLY A 62 -4.04 5.62 11.47
CA GLY A 62 -5.11 6.52 11.88
C GLY A 62 -6.30 6.56 10.93
N LYS A 63 -7.13 7.61 11.09
CA LYS A 63 -8.49 7.72 10.51
C LYS A 63 -8.59 7.22 9.08
N ALA A 64 -9.73 6.59 8.79
CA ALA A 64 -10.07 6.12 7.47
C ALA A 64 -9.82 7.22 6.44
N HIS A 65 -9.00 6.94 5.43
CA HIS A 65 -8.96 7.78 4.24
C HIS A 65 -10.08 7.39 3.26
N TRP A 66 -10.65 6.19 3.47
CA TRP A 66 -11.64 5.54 2.61
C TRP A 66 -12.63 4.75 3.46
N GLY A 67 -13.93 4.93 3.21
CA GLY A 67 -14.98 4.28 3.99
C GLY A 67 -14.83 4.56 5.48
N ASP A 68 -15.14 3.57 6.30
CA ASP A 68 -15.23 3.74 7.75
C ASP A 68 -14.08 3.07 8.52
N MET A 69 -13.25 2.27 7.86
CA MET A 69 -12.15 1.55 8.54
C MET A 69 -10.88 2.40 8.63
N ALA A 70 -10.48 2.70 9.86
CA ALA A 70 -9.20 3.33 10.14
C ALA A 70 -8.04 2.37 9.86
N MET A 71 -6.93 2.91 9.37
CA MET A 71 -5.71 2.13 9.25
C MET A 71 -5.09 1.95 10.64
N PRO A 72 -4.67 0.73 11.02
CA PRO A 72 -4.06 0.48 12.34
C PRO A 72 -2.89 1.42 12.63
N LEU A 73 -2.78 1.88 13.87
CA LEU A 73 -1.60 2.61 14.33
C LEU A 73 -0.38 1.67 14.31
N PRO A 74 0.86 2.18 14.24
CA PRO A 74 2.05 1.35 14.25
C PRO A 74 2.13 0.36 15.41
N ALA A 75 1.63 0.76 16.59
CA ALA A 75 1.58 -0.08 17.78
C ALA A 75 0.61 -1.28 17.67
N ASP A 76 -0.38 -1.20 16.78
CA ASP A 76 -1.42 -2.22 16.60
C ASP A 76 -1.12 -3.15 15.40
N ARG A 77 0.06 -3.01 14.78
CA ARG A 77 0.55 -3.85 13.68
C ARG A 77 2.02 -4.25 13.91
N GLY A 78 2.82 -4.39 12.85
CA GLY A 78 4.25 -4.71 12.88
C GLY A 78 5.20 -3.66 13.48
N GLY A 79 4.70 -2.65 14.20
CA GLY A 79 5.53 -1.58 14.77
C GLY A 79 5.76 -0.37 13.87
N PRO A 80 6.58 0.61 14.32
CA PRO A 80 6.95 1.78 13.54
C PRO A 80 7.80 1.39 12.32
N LEU A 81 7.45 1.96 11.17
CA LEU A 81 8.20 1.79 9.92
C LEU A 81 9.25 2.88 9.76
N SER A 82 10.43 2.49 9.28
CA SER A 82 11.44 3.41 8.78
C SER A 82 10.92 4.13 7.52
N ALA A 83 11.58 5.21 7.11
CA ALA A 83 11.24 5.89 5.87
C ALA A 83 11.51 4.99 4.65
N GLU A 84 12.58 4.19 4.68
CA GLU A 84 13.00 3.29 3.61
C GLU A 84 12.04 2.10 3.45
N ASP A 85 11.60 1.49 4.54
CA ASP A 85 10.64 0.38 4.48
C ASP A 85 9.27 0.86 4.00
N ALA A 86 8.84 2.04 4.47
CA ALA A 86 7.60 2.65 4.01
C ALA A 86 7.65 2.99 2.52
N HIS A 87 8.79 3.52 2.05
CA HIS A 87 9.03 3.77 0.63
C HIS A 87 8.93 2.49 -0.20
N THR A 88 9.61 1.43 0.24
CA THR A 88 9.61 0.11 -0.42
C THR A 88 8.20 -0.46 -0.53
N LEU A 89 7.43 -0.45 0.55
CA LEU A 89 6.05 -0.94 0.58
C LEU A 89 5.13 -0.11 -0.33
N VAL A 90 5.21 1.23 -0.27
CA VAL A 90 4.35 2.11 -1.05
C VAL A 90 4.67 2.06 -2.53
N GLN A 91 5.95 2.00 -2.90
CA GLN A 91 6.36 1.83 -4.29
C GLN A 91 5.79 0.53 -4.86
N TRP A 92 5.89 -0.57 -4.12
CA TRP A 92 5.29 -1.85 -4.52
C TRP A 92 3.76 -1.76 -4.64
N VAL A 93 3.07 -1.14 -3.69
CA VAL A 93 1.60 -0.94 -3.77
C VAL A 93 1.22 -0.13 -5.01
N LEU A 94 1.96 0.93 -5.34
CA LEU A 94 1.69 1.78 -6.50
C LEU A 94 2.01 1.10 -7.84
N SER A 95 2.78 0.01 -7.85
CA SER A 95 3.07 -0.77 -9.06
C SER A 95 2.11 -1.94 -9.31
N GLN A 96 1.10 -2.14 -8.44
CA GLN A 96 0.09 -3.18 -8.60
C GLN A 96 -0.91 -2.92 -9.73
#